data_AF-A0A1H4F3R7-F1
#
_entry.id   AF-A0A1H4F3R7-F1
#
_cell.length_a   1.000
_cell.length_b   1.000
_cell.length_c   1.000
_cell.angle_alpha   90.00
_cell.angle_beta   90.00
_cell.angle_gamma   90.00
#
_symmetry.space_group_name_H-M   'P 1'
#
loop_
_entity.id
_entity.type
_entity.pdbx_description
1 polymer ?
#
loop_
_entity_poly.entity_id
_entity_poly.type
_entity_poly.pdbx_seq_one_letter_code
_entity_poly.pdbx_strand_id
1 'polypeptide(L)'
;MYRLANFNEENTEEGSVYRYISVAVSKTIIDCLDEYLDDTEKYDVFFQYTFSDSFFEGLSRYVLPKALCLDEGDDDAQAGYEFTFSKMRRMREKMLDQNEFYTFDVFEEMLLYSMCDIEAARSRTAAGRKKRELFKDKVEAARAELREKFKLNARDANDFSRKMFYASAMLLKNSEDDNLIFWDDDYDFFWKYGFIKGIGYLKSMVGQNAGYGYKYTCDIFSDIGIKLPLMLLGTEEANRIANEEEGKRIREYMDGIYGNITGGKEKN
;
A
#
# COMPACT_ATOMS: atom_id res chain seq x y z
N MET A 1 6.66 -5.52 -7.50
CA MET A 1 7.72 -6.48 -7.10
C MET A 1 8.90 -5.70 -6.55
N TYR A 2 9.05 -5.44 -5.25
CA TYR A 2 10.19 -4.66 -4.75
C TYR A 2 10.88 -5.30 -3.54
N ARG A 3 11.89 -6.10 -3.88
CA ARG A 3 13.26 -5.59 -3.91
C ARG A 3 13.57 -5.25 -5.37
N LEU A 4 14.27 -4.18 -5.73
CA LEU A 4 14.61 -3.85 -7.13
C LEU A 4 15.56 -4.86 -7.83
N ALA A 5 15.65 -6.10 -7.34
CA ALA A 5 16.64 -7.07 -7.77
C ALA A 5 16.27 -7.83 -9.05
N ASN A 6 15.48 -7.25 -9.95
CA ASN A 6 15.27 -7.89 -11.26
C ASN A 6 15.16 -6.86 -12.37
N PHE A 7 16.29 -6.25 -12.67
CA PHE A 7 16.71 -6.45 -14.04
C PHE A 7 17.43 -7.80 -14.09
N ASN A 8 17.22 -8.58 -15.15
CA ASN A 8 18.16 -9.60 -15.60
C ASN A 8 19.49 -8.91 -15.99
N GLU A 9 20.12 -8.23 -15.03
CA GLU A 9 21.30 -7.43 -15.25
C GLU A 9 22.51 -8.31 -14.98
N GLU A 10 23.19 -8.61 -16.07
CA GLU A 10 24.60 -8.91 -16.11
C GLU A 10 25.38 -7.86 -15.28
N ASN A 11 25.44 -7.94 -13.95
CA ASN A 11 26.33 -7.15 -13.08
C ASN A 11 26.59 -5.69 -13.58
N THR A 12 25.56 -4.95 -13.95
CA THR A 12 25.73 -3.56 -14.40
C THR A 12 25.83 -2.64 -13.18
N GLU A 13 26.47 -1.48 -13.34
CA GLU A 13 26.59 -0.49 -12.27
C GLU A 13 25.21 0.06 -11.84
N GLU A 14 24.19 -0.01 -12.71
CA GLU A 14 22.84 0.51 -12.48
C GLU A 14 22.01 -0.38 -11.51
N GLY A 15 22.02 -1.70 -11.67
CA GLY A 15 21.40 -2.62 -10.69
C GLY A 15 22.00 -2.51 -9.29
N SER A 16 23.27 -2.12 -9.21
CA SER A 16 23.97 -1.93 -7.93
C SER A 16 23.49 -0.69 -7.17
N VAL A 17 23.09 0.39 -7.86
CA VAL A 17 22.56 1.60 -7.20
C VAL A 17 21.15 1.37 -6.65
N TYR A 18 20.28 0.74 -7.44
CA TYR A 18 18.90 0.48 -7.03
C TYR A 18 18.83 -0.51 -5.87
N ARG A 19 19.71 -1.51 -5.85
CA ARG A 19 19.85 -2.41 -4.71
C ARG A 19 20.30 -1.67 -3.45
N TYR A 20 21.28 -0.78 -3.56
CA TYR A 20 21.76 0.02 -2.44
C TYR A 20 20.65 0.91 -1.86
N ILE A 21 19.91 1.62 -2.73
CA ILE A 21 18.81 2.49 -2.31
C ILE A 21 17.67 1.67 -1.70
N SER A 22 17.25 0.58 -2.35
CA SER A 22 16.17 -0.28 -1.88
C SER A 22 16.45 -0.83 -0.48
N VAL A 23 17.66 -1.34 -0.22
CA VAL A 23 18.03 -1.85 1.11
C VAL A 23 17.93 -0.78 2.19
N ALA A 24 18.42 0.44 1.90
CA ALA A 24 18.36 1.53 2.86
C ALA A 24 16.91 2.00 3.13
N VAL A 25 16.08 2.12 2.08
CA VAL A 25 14.67 2.48 2.26
C VAL A 25 13.90 1.41 3.01
N SER A 26 14.07 0.13 2.66
CA SER A 26 13.45 -0.98 3.41
C SER A 26 13.79 -0.89 4.89
N LYS A 27 15.07 -0.59 5.23
CA LYS A 27 15.47 -0.43 6.62
C LYS A 27 14.78 0.75 7.30
N THR A 28 14.68 1.90 6.64
CA THR A 28 13.96 3.07 7.19
C THR A 28 12.48 2.76 7.41
N ILE A 29 11.82 2.02 6.50
CA ILE A 29 10.43 1.61 6.68
C ILE A 29 10.30 0.60 7.81
N ILE A 30 11.19 -0.40 7.90
CA ILE A 30 11.23 -1.35 9.02
C ILE A 30 11.37 -0.60 10.35
N ASP A 31 12.27 0.38 10.44
CA ASP A 31 12.47 1.18 11.66
C ASP A 31 11.19 1.94 12.05
N CYS A 32 10.44 2.46 11.08
CA CYS A 32 9.13 3.06 11.33
C CYS A 32 8.08 2.03 11.76
N LEU A 33 8.02 0.86 11.12
CA LEU A 33 7.10 -0.21 11.49
C LEU A 33 7.39 -0.73 12.90
N ASP A 34 8.67 -0.90 13.27
CA ASP A 34 9.10 -1.28 14.62
C ASP A 34 8.60 -0.29 15.66
N GLU A 35 8.63 1.02 15.37
CA GLU A 35 8.10 2.03 16.29
C GLU A 35 6.60 1.89 16.58
N TYR A 36 5.80 1.34 15.67
CA TYR A 36 4.38 1.09 15.93
C TYR A 36 4.16 -0.30 16.53
N LEU A 37 4.88 -1.31 16.04
CA LEU A 37 4.69 -2.69 16.48
C LEU A 37 5.20 -2.93 17.92
N ASP A 38 6.22 -2.19 18.36
CA ASP A 38 6.81 -2.33 19.70
C ASP A 38 6.17 -1.39 20.75
N ASP A 39 5.37 -0.41 20.33
CA ASP A 39 4.77 0.63 21.18
C ASP A 39 3.28 0.80 20.83
N THR A 40 2.42 0.20 21.65
CA THR A 40 0.97 0.20 21.46
C THR A 40 0.39 1.61 21.46
N GLU A 41 0.90 2.55 22.26
CA GLU A 41 0.39 3.92 22.27
C GLU A 41 0.65 4.62 20.93
N LYS A 42 1.82 4.38 20.33
CA LYS A 42 2.12 4.90 18.98
C LYS A 42 1.25 4.25 17.91
N TYR A 43 0.99 2.95 18.05
CA TYR A 43 0.10 2.25 17.12
C TYR A 43 -1.34 2.75 17.23
N ASP A 44 -1.85 3.01 18.43
CA ASP A 44 -3.18 3.58 18.65
C ASP A 44 -3.32 4.92 17.93
N VAL A 45 -2.32 5.81 18.08
CA VAL A 45 -2.30 7.11 17.40
C VAL A 45 -2.22 6.94 15.88
N PHE A 46 -1.44 5.99 15.38
CA PHE A 46 -1.39 5.67 13.95
C PHE A 46 -2.75 5.21 13.43
N PHE A 47 -3.40 4.29 14.13
CA PHE A 47 -4.69 3.72 13.75
C PHE A 47 -5.77 4.80 13.70
N GLN A 48 -5.89 5.61 14.76
CA GLN A 48 -6.86 6.71 14.84
C GLN A 48 -6.61 7.81 13.82
N TYR A 49 -5.36 8.10 13.47
CA TYR A 49 -5.05 9.07 12.42
C TYR A 49 -5.39 8.54 11.03
N THR A 50 -5.20 7.24 10.81
CA THR A 50 -5.31 6.61 9.49
C THR A 50 -6.75 6.31 9.11
N PHE A 51 -7.58 5.90 10.07
CA PHE A 51 -8.93 5.39 9.81
C PHE A 51 -9.99 6.24 10.46
N SER A 52 -11.04 6.58 9.70
CA SER A 52 -12.28 7.09 10.28
C SER A 52 -13.00 6.00 11.08
N ASP A 53 -13.79 6.38 12.09
CA ASP A 53 -14.54 5.47 12.97
C ASP A 53 -15.35 4.40 12.20
N SER A 54 -15.94 4.75 11.04
CA SER A 54 -16.76 3.82 10.24
C SER A 54 -15.99 3.05 9.15
N PHE A 55 -14.66 3.18 9.08
CA PHE A 55 -13.88 2.58 8.00
C PHE A 55 -14.00 1.05 7.97
N PHE A 56 -14.01 0.42 9.14
CA PHE A 56 -14.11 -1.04 9.29
C PHE A 56 -15.53 -1.55 9.55
N GLU A 57 -16.56 -0.71 9.39
CA GLU A 57 -17.95 -1.08 9.67
C GLU A 57 -18.35 -2.39 8.96
N GLY A 58 -18.83 -3.35 9.75
CA GLY A 58 -19.23 -4.69 9.34
C GLY A 58 -18.13 -5.74 9.28
N LEU A 59 -16.87 -5.41 9.57
CA LEU A 59 -15.74 -6.36 9.53
C LEU A 59 -15.85 -7.47 10.57
N SER A 60 -16.32 -7.17 11.79
CA SER A 60 -16.47 -8.13 12.90
C SER A 60 -17.35 -9.34 12.55
N ARG A 61 -18.26 -9.18 11.58
CA ARG A 61 -19.12 -10.26 11.06
C ARG A 61 -18.34 -11.34 10.31
N TYR A 62 -17.12 -11.02 9.89
CA TYR A 62 -16.29 -11.83 9.00
C TYR A 62 -14.96 -12.22 9.63
N VAL A 63 -14.41 -11.34 10.48
CA VAL A 63 -13.15 -11.53 11.18
C VAL A 63 -13.42 -11.37 12.67
N LEU A 64 -13.25 -12.46 13.43
CA LEU A 64 -13.43 -12.41 14.87
C LEU A 64 -12.20 -11.75 15.53
N PRO A 65 -12.40 -10.71 16.36
CA PRO A 65 -11.31 -10.13 17.13
C PRO A 65 -10.74 -11.15 18.12
N LYS A 66 -9.43 -11.12 18.31
CA LYS A 66 -8.62 -11.97 19.19
C LYS A 66 -8.23 -11.28 20.50
N ALA A 67 -8.84 -10.14 20.81
CA ALA A 67 -8.69 -9.36 22.04
C ALA A 67 -7.30 -8.75 22.26
N LEU A 68 -6.75 -8.04 21.27
CA LEU A 68 -5.55 -7.21 21.46
C LEU A 68 -5.81 -5.88 22.17
N CYS A 69 -7.07 -5.42 22.26
CA CYS A 69 -7.45 -4.21 23.02
C CYS A 69 -8.45 -4.50 24.14
N LEU A 70 -8.20 -3.84 25.28
CA LEU A 70 -9.12 -3.69 26.40
C LEU A 70 -9.97 -2.43 26.14
N ASP A 71 -11.30 -2.57 26.23
CA ASP A 71 -12.26 -1.46 26.40
C ASP A 71 -12.70 -0.61 25.17
N GLU A 72 -12.93 -1.22 24.01
CA GLU A 72 -13.79 -0.60 22.97
C GLU A 72 -15.06 -1.44 22.79
N GLY A 73 -16.22 -0.84 23.01
CA GLY A 73 -17.53 -1.48 22.81
C GLY A 73 -17.92 -1.65 21.35
N ASP A 74 -16.97 -1.54 20.42
CA ASP A 74 -17.15 -1.67 18.97
C ASP A 74 -16.28 -2.81 18.41
N ASP A 75 -16.92 -3.94 18.15
CA ASP A 75 -16.28 -5.13 17.61
C ASP A 75 -15.64 -4.87 16.23
N ASP A 76 -16.17 -3.93 15.43
CA ASP A 76 -15.64 -3.61 14.10
C ASP A 76 -14.32 -2.85 14.18
N ALA A 77 -14.23 -1.87 15.08
CA ALA A 77 -13.00 -1.13 15.35
C ALA A 77 -11.90 -2.07 15.86
N GLN A 78 -12.25 -2.97 16.79
CA GLN A 78 -11.31 -3.97 17.30
C GLN A 78 -10.84 -4.94 16.21
N ALA A 79 -11.75 -5.44 15.36
CA ALA A 79 -11.37 -6.29 14.23
C ALA A 79 -10.44 -5.56 13.25
N GLY A 80 -10.71 -4.29 12.96
CA GLY A 80 -9.88 -3.43 12.12
C GLY A 80 -8.48 -3.17 12.70
N TYR A 81 -8.43 -2.92 14.01
CA TYR A 81 -7.19 -2.72 14.77
C TYR A 81 -6.27 -3.93 14.67
N GLU A 82 -6.80 -5.13 14.92
CA GLU A 82 -6.00 -6.36 14.85
C GLU A 82 -5.61 -6.75 13.43
N PHE A 83 -6.52 -6.52 12.48
CA PHE A 83 -6.26 -6.74 11.06
C PHE A 83 -5.10 -5.88 10.59
N THR A 84 -5.15 -4.58 10.90
CA THR A 84 -4.10 -3.62 10.55
C THR A 84 -2.76 -3.98 11.21
N PHE A 85 -2.77 -4.33 12.49
CA PHE A 85 -1.55 -4.72 13.21
C PHE A 85 -0.90 -5.95 12.56
N SER A 86 -1.71 -6.94 12.19
CA SER A 86 -1.26 -8.15 11.51
C SER A 86 -0.68 -7.84 10.13
N LYS A 87 -1.25 -6.87 9.40
CA LYS A 87 -0.74 -6.39 8.12
C LYS A 87 0.60 -5.68 8.26
N MET A 88 0.74 -4.77 9.23
CA MET A 88 2.01 -4.09 9.50
C MET A 88 3.12 -5.08 9.90
N ARG A 89 2.80 -6.07 10.73
CA ARG A 89 3.73 -7.15 11.09
C ARG A 89 4.18 -7.93 9.86
N ARG A 90 3.24 -8.30 8.98
CA ARG A 90 3.57 -9.00 7.74
C ARG A 90 4.43 -8.14 6.82
N MET A 91 4.13 -6.85 6.67
CA MET A 91 4.95 -5.93 5.87
C MET A 91 6.39 -5.93 6.37
N ARG A 92 6.58 -5.85 7.69
CA ARG A 92 7.90 -5.93 8.32
C ARG A 92 8.60 -7.27 8.04
N GLU A 93 7.90 -8.39 8.20
CA GLU A 93 8.45 -9.73 7.93
C GLU A 93 8.92 -9.87 6.47
N LYS A 94 8.10 -9.43 5.51
CA LYS A 94 8.45 -9.36 4.09
C LYS A 94 9.72 -8.54 3.82
N MET A 95 9.85 -7.39 4.46
CA MET A 95 11.01 -6.51 4.28
C MET A 95 12.28 -7.06 4.94
N LEU A 96 12.14 -7.88 5.98
CA LEU A 96 13.27 -8.55 6.64
C LEU A 96 13.79 -9.75 5.85
N ASP A 97 12.95 -10.38 5.01
CA ASP A 97 13.40 -11.45 4.14
C ASP A 97 14.35 -10.91 3.05
N GLN A 98 15.64 -11.06 3.30
CA GLN A 98 16.70 -10.60 2.39
C GLN A 98 16.89 -11.53 1.18
N ASN A 99 16.09 -12.58 1.01
CA ASN A 99 16.20 -13.51 -0.11
C ASN A 99 15.10 -13.33 -1.15
N GLU A 100 14.00 -12.66 -0.81
CA GLU A 100 12.84 -12.53 -1.68
C GLU A 100 12.53 -11.10 -2.11
N PHE A 101 11.81 -11.00 -3.22
CA PHE A 101 11.13 -9.80 -3.66
C PHE A 101 9.80 -9.72 -2.95
N TYR A 102 9.48 -8.58 -2.34
CA TYR A 102 8.16 -8.41 -1.74
C TYR A 102 7.31 -7.41 -2.52
N THR A 103 6.02 -7.69 -2.64
CA THR A 103 4.99 -6.70 -3.01
C THR A 103 4.15 -6.40 -1.80
N PHE A 104 3.52 -5.24 -1.77
CA PHE A 104 2.43 -4.97 -0.84
C PHE A 104 1.11 -5.20 -1.55
N ASP A 105 0.12 -5.68 -0.81
CA ASP A 105 -1.26 -5.56 -1.28
C ASP A 105 -1.76 -4.12 -1.08
N VAL A 106 -2.84 -3.75 -1.74
CA VAL A 106 -3.34 -2.37 -1.83
C VAL A 106 -3.79 -1.82 -0.47
N PHE A 107 -4.03 -2.70 0.51
CA PHE A 107 -4.25 -2.28 1.90
C PHE A 107 -2.92 -1.99 2.60
N GLU A 108 -1.93 -2.88 2.48
CA GLU A 108 -0.55 -2.67 2.94
C GLU A 108 0.08 -1.41 2.32
N GLU A 109 -0.29 -1.11 1.07
CA GLU A 109 0.02 0.16 0.42
C GLU A 109 -0.59 1.29 1.24
N MET A 110 -1.92 1.46 1.31
CA MET A 110 -2.52 2.55 2.12
C MET A 110 -1.88 2.75 3.52
N LEU A 111 -1.53 1.67 4.24
CA LEU A 111 -0.81 1.73 5.53
C LEU A 111 0.56 2.43 5.43
N LEU A 112 1.37 2.07 4.43
CA LEU A 112 2.68 2.68 4.22
C LEU A 112 2.57 4.18 3.88
N TYR A 113 1.50 4.60 3.20
CA TYR A 113 1.31 5.99 2.81
C TYR A 113 0.92 6.81 4.01
N SER A 114 -0.05 6.34 4.78
CA SER A 114 -0.43 6.96 6.04
C SER A 114 0.75 7.11 6.98
N MET A 115 1.63 6.09 7.05
CA MET A 115 2.88 6.19 7.80
C MET A 115 3.78 7.32 7.28
N CYS A 116 4.02 7.38 5.97
CA CYS A 116 4.83 8.44 5.37
C CYS A 116 4.22 9.83 5.58
N ASP A 117 2.89 9.96 5.54
CA ASP A 117 2.17 11.22 5.77
C ASP A 117 2.29 11.68 7.22
N ILE A 118 2.09 10.77 8.17
CA ILE A 118 2.30 11.02 9.61
C ILE A 118 3.74 11.49 9.85
N GLU A 119 4.73 10.81 9.29
CA GLU A 119 6.14 11.22 9.43
C GLU A 119 6.42 12.58 8.78
N ALA A 120 5.76 12.90 7.66
CA ALA A 120 5.85 14.21 7.04
C ALA A 120 5.24 15.31 7.93
N ALA A 121 4.08 15.07 8.53
CA ALA A 121 3.47 15.97 9.50
C ALA A 121 4.38 16.16 10.72
N ARG A 122 4.87 15.07 11.31
CA ARG A 122 5.81 15.08 12.45
C ARG A 122 7.09 15.86 12.15
N SER A 123 7.60 15.76 10.93
CA SER A 123 8.83 16.46 10.53
C SER A 123 8.75 17.99 10.57
N ARG A 124 7.54 18.55 10.58
CA ARG A 124 7.30 20.00 10.72
C ARG A 124 7.37 20.47 12.17
N THR A 125 7.37 19.54 13.13
CA THR A 125 7.45 19.84 14.58
C THR A 125 8.90 20.04 15.04
N ALA A 126 9.10 20.59 16.25
CA ALA A 126 10.43 20.71 16.85
C ALA A 126 11.08 19.33 17.13
N ALA A 127 10.30 18.37 17.63
CA ALA A 127 10.77 17.01 17.89
C ALA A 127 11.17 16.28 16.60
N GLY A 128 10.34 16.37 15.56
CA GLY A 128 10.65 15.77 14.26
C GLY A 128 11.89 16.38 13.59
N ARG A 129 12.08 17.71 13.69
CA ARG A 129 13.32 18.36 13.24
C ARG A 129 14.55 17.84 13.97
N LYS A 130 14.47 17.67 15.30
CA LYS A 130 15.56 17.09 16.09
C LYS A 130 15.87 15.63 15.69
N LYS A 131 14.85 14.83 15.39
CA LYS A 131 15.02 13.45 14.89
C LYS A 131 15.74 13.44 13.54
N ARG A 132 15.41 14.37 12.63
CA ARG A 132 16.09 14.49 11.32
C ARG A 132 17.56 14.84 11.44
N GLU A 133 17.93 15.74 12.34
CA GLU A 133 19.34 16.14 12.53
C GLU A 133 20.25 14.94 12.83
N LEU A 134 19.74 13.88 13.49
CA LEU A 134 20.50 12.65 13.77
C LEU A 134 20.97 11.90 12.52
N PHE A 135 20.32 12.12 11.37
CA PHE A 135 20.65 11.47 10.11
C PHE A 135 21.37 12.38 9.12
N LYS A 136 21.63 13.65 9.47
CA LYS A 136 22.20 14.64 8.56
C LYS A 136 23.51 14.15 7.93
N ASP A 137 24.44 13.68 8.75
CA ASP A 137 25.74 13.20 8.28
C ASP A 137 25.61 11.95 7.40
N LYS A 138 24.65 11.06 7.72
CA LYS A 138 24.36 9.86 6.90
C LYS A 138 23.80 10.23 5.54
N VAL A 139 22.90 11.22 5.48
CA VAL A 139 22.33 11.73 4.23
C VAL A 139 23.40 12.39 3.38
N GLU A 140 24.27 13.20 3.97
CA GLU A 140 25.38 13.84 3.25
C GLU A 140 26.38 12.81 2.71
N ALA A 141 26.72 11.80 3.51
CA ALA A 141 27.59 10.70 3.08
C ALA A 141 26.97 9.88 1.94
N ALA A 142 25.70 9.48 2.07
CA ALA A 142 25.01 8.74 1.01
C ALA A 142 24.87 9.56 -0.28
N ARG A 143 24.61 10.87 -0.16
CA ARG A 143 24.59 11.78 -1.33
C ARG A 143 25.94 11.83 -2.03
N ALA A 144 27.04 11.84 -1.29
CA ALA A 144 28.39 11.80 -1.87
C ALA A 144 28.62 10.44 -2.57
N GLU A 145 28.30 9.33 -1.91
CA GLU A 145 28.44 7.98 -2.50
C GLU A 145 27.62 7.84 -3.80
N LEU A 146 26.36 8.27 -3.81
CA LEU A 146 25.48 8.27 -4.99
C LEU A 146 26.07 9.04 -6.18
N ARG A 147 26.79 10.13 -5.93
CA ARG A 147 27.45 10.91 -7.00
C ARG A 147 28.78 10.32 -7.44
N GLU A 148 29.61 9.92 -6.48
CA GLU A 148 31.00 9.53 -6.75
C GLU A 148 31.09 8.12 -7.32
N LYS A 149 30.34 7.19 -6.72
CA LYS A 149 30.36 5.77 -7.08
C LYS A 149 29.34 5.44 -8.15
N PHE A 150 28.10 5.89 -7.98
CA PHE A 150 26.99 5.55 -8.88
C PHE A 150 26.71 6.61 -9.97
N LYS A 151 27.53 7.67 -10.04
CA LYS A 151 27.52 8.72 -11.09
C LYS A 151 26.17 9.43 -11.28
N LEU A 152 25.30 9.42 -10.27
CA LEU A 152 24.03 10.13 -10.33
C LEU A 152 24.22 11.65 -10.37
N ASN A 153 23.31 12.33 -11.06
CA ASN A 153 23.31 13.79 -11.08
C ASN A 153 22.98 14.35 -9.67
N ALA A 154 23.28 15.63 -9.46
CA ALA A 154 23.14 16.25 -8.14
C ALA A 154 21.70 16.28 -7.61
N ARG A 155 20.70 16.40 -8.50
CA ARG A 155 19.27 16.41 -8.13
C ARG A 155 18.87 15.04 -7.60
N ASP A 156 19.15 13.99 -8.35
CA ASP A 156 18.72 12.63 -8.04
C ASP A 156 19.46 12.10 -6.81
N ALA A 157 20.78 12.31 -6.73
CA ALA A 157 21.55 11.93 -5.54
C ALA A 157 21.01 12.62 -4.26
N ASN A 158 20.55 13.86 -4.35
CA ASN A 158 19.98 14.58 -3.21
C ASN A 158 18.56 14.08 -2.86
N ASP A 159 17.74 13.72 -3.85
CA ASP A 159 16.40 13.18 -3.60
C ASP A 159 16.47 11.75 -3.01
N PHE A 160 17.26 10.87 -3.63
CA PHE A 160 17.48 9.49 -3.18
C PHE A 160 18.09 9.42 -1.78
N SER A 161 19.15 10.18 -1.49
CA SER A 161 19.78 10.18 -0.16
C SER A 161 18.81 10.61 0.95
N ARG A 162 17.89 11.54 0.68
CA ARG A 162 16.83 11.90 1.63
C ARG A 162 15.83 10.77 1.81
N LYS A 163 15.36 10.17 0.71
CA LYS A 163 14.43 9.03 0.75
C LYS A 163 15.01 7.84 1.49
N MET A 164 16.33 7.57 1.37
CA MET A 164 16.98 6.47 2.09
C MET A 164 16.88 6.56 3.62
N PHE A 165 16.77 7.76 4.21
CA PHE A 165 16.82 7.96 5.67
C PHE A 165 15.61 8.68 6.26
N TYR A 166 14.72 9.23 5.43
CA TYR A 166 13.55 9.97 5.87
C TYR A 166 12.28 9.41 5.21
N ALA A 167 11.46 8.67 5.98
CA ALA A 167 10.15 8.20 5.51
C ALA A 167 9.27 9.34 4.98
N SER A 168 9.26 10.48 5.68
CA SER A 168 8.64 11.73 5.23
C SER A 168 9.06 12.26 3.83
N ALA A 169 10.19 11.80 3.29
CA ALA A 169 10.64 12.16 1.94
C ALA A 169 10.22 11.13 0.87
N MET A 170 9.64 10.00 1.29
CA MET A 170 9.14 8.92 0.43
C MET A 170 7.68 9.12 0.00
N LEU A 171 6.99 10.14 0.52
CA LEU A 171 5.64 10.49 0.08
C LEU A 171 5.56 10.70 -1.43
N LEU A 172 4.42 10.30 -2.00
CA LEU A 172 4.08 10.47 -3.39
C LEU A 172 4.22 11.96 -3.79
N LYS A 173 4.99 12.22 -4.84
CA LYS A 173 4.86 13.46 -5.60
C LYS A 173 3.82 13.19 -6.69
N ASN A 174 3.12 14.23 -7.14
CA ASN A 174 2.04 14.16 -8.16
C ASN A 174 2.41 13.50 -9.51
N SER A 175 3.63 12.99 -9.65
CA SER A 175 4.14 12.29 -10.82
C SER A 175 4.54 10.88 -10.38
N GLU A 176 3.88 9.86 -10.92
CA GLU A 176 4.22 8.44 -10.74
C GLU A 176 5.72 8.18 -10.98
N ASP A 177 6.29 8.87 -11.99
CA ASP A 177 7.70 8.78 -12.38
C ASP A 177 8.70 9.36 -11.34
N ASP A 178 8.23 10.19 -10.39
CA ASP A 178 9.08 10.78 -9.34
C ASP A 178 9.13 9.93 -8.06
N ASN A 179 8.36 8.84 -8.01
CA ASN A 179 8.21 7.97 -6.85
C ASN A 179 9.22 6.81 -6.95
N LEU A 180 10.14 6.74 -5.99
CA LEU A 180 11.25 5.77 -6.03
C LEU A 180 10.82 4.33 -5.83
N ILE A 181 9.83 4.18 -4.97
CA ILE A 181 9.32 2.94 -4.44
C ILE A 181 7.83 3.21 -4.43
N PHE A 182 7.22 2.87 -5.57
CA PHE A 182 5.81 2.88 -5.97
C PHE A 182 4.78 3.82 -5.30
N TRP A 183 3.84 4.34 -6.10
CA TRP A 183 2.49 3.75 -6.29
C TRP A 183 1.72 4.46 -7.39
N ASP A 184 0.61 3.82 -7.77
CA ASP A 184 -0.59 4.46 -8.33
C ASP A 184 -1.57 4.72 -7.16
N ASP A 185 -2.41 5.76 -7.24
CA ASP A 185 -3.33 6.17 -6.16
C ASP A 185 -4.57 5.25 -6.05
N ASP A 186 -4.48 4.04 -6.57
CA ASP A 186 -5.56 3.04 -6.63
C ASP A 186 -6.13 2.71 -5.24
N TYR A 187 -5.29 2.71 -4.21
CA TYR A 187 -5.74 2.46 -2.84
C TYR A 187 -6.78 3.50 -2.38
N ASP A 188 -6.64 4.76 -2.78
CA ASP A 188 -7.62 5.81 -2.47
C ASP A 188 -8.97 5.48 -3.15
N PHE A 189 -8.95 4.93 -4.37
CA PHE A 189 -10.18 4.50 -5.04
C PHE A 189 -10.87 3.36 -4.30
N PHE A 190 -10.14 2.29 -3.96
CA PHE A 190 -10.74 1.11 -3.33
C PHE A 190 -11.22 1.36 -1.90
N TRP A 191 -10.48 2.13 -1.12
CA TRP A 191 -10.75 2.29 0.30
C TRP A 191 -11.62 3.51 0.65
N LYS A 192 -11.93 4.37 -0.33
CA LYS A 192 -12.77 5.57 -0.19
C LYS A 192 -14.06 5.37 0.61
N TYR A 193 -14.69 4.21 0.47
CA TYR A 193 -15.99 3.93 1.06
C TYR A 193 -15.95 2.90 2.20
N GLY A 194 -14.76 2.67 2.76
CA GLY A 194 -14.53 1.72 3.84
C GLY A 194 -14.09 0.34 3.35
N PHE A 195 -13.54 -0.43 4.28
CA PHE A 195 -12.85 -1.69 4.03
C PHE A 195 -13.73 -2.73 3.33
N ILE A 196 -14.93 -2.97 3.84
CA ILE A 196 -15.84 -3.99 3.29
C ILE A 196 -16.27 -3.69 1.85
N LYS A 197 -16.53 -2.42 1.53
CA LYS A 197 -16.85 -2.01 0.16
C LYS A 197 -15.63 -2.11 -0.75
N GLY A 198 -14.44 -1.75 -0.26
CA GLY A 198 -13.19 -1.93 -1.00
C GLY A 198 -12.92 -3.38 -1.36
N ILE A 199 -13.11 -4.32 -0.42
CA ILE A 199 -13.05 -5.76 -0.69
C ILE A 199 -14.06 -6.17 -1.78
N GLY A 200 -15.26 -5.61 -1.76
CA GLY A 200 -16.27 -5.79 -2.81
C GLY A 200 -15.81 -5.32 -4.19
N TYR A 201 -15.16 -4.16 -4.27
CA TYR A 201 -14.63 -3.61 -5.52
C TYR A 201 -13.41 -4.39 -6.04
N LEU A 202 -12.49 -4.81 -5.16
CA LEU A 202 -11.29 -5.54 -5.56
C LEU A 202 -11.63 -6.88 -6.24
N LYS A 203 -12.65 -7.58 -5.76
CA LYS A 203 -13.09 -8.85 -6.34
C LYS A 203 -14.06 -8.70 -7.53
N SER A 204 -14.57 -7.50 -7.80
CA SER A 204 -15.54 -7.28 -8.90
C SER A 204 -14.83 -7.23 -10.26
N MET A 205 -15.60 -7.08 -11.33
CA MET A 205 -15.05 -6.85 -12.66
C MET A 205 -14.15 -5.60 -12.72
N VAL A 206 -14.45 -4.56 -11.93
CA VAL A 206 -13.63 -3.34 -11.86
C VAL A 206 -12.25 -3.67 -11.30
N GLY A 207 -12.19 -4.31 -10.13
CA GLY A 207 -10.91 -4.72 -9.53
C GLY A 207 -10.14 -5.71 -10.40
N GLN A 208 -10.83 -6.62 -11.08
CA GLN A 208 -10.20 -7.54 -12.03
C GLN A 208 -9.57 -6.81 -13.23
N ASN A 209 -10.25 -5.81 -13.79
CA ASN A 209 -9.72 -5.00 -14.89
C ASN A 209 -8.54 -4.13 -14.45
N ALA A 210 -8.47 -3.77 -13.17
CA ALA A 210 -7.33 -3.06 -12.57
C ALA A 210 -6.19 -4.00 -12.10
N GLY A 211 -6.29 -5.32 -12.34
CA GLY A 211 -5.22 -6.28 -12.06
C GLY A 211 -5.28 -6.97 -10.69
N TYR A 212 -6.34 -6.78 -9.92
CA TYR A 212 -6.54 -7.37 -8.59
C TYR A 212 -7.36 -8.67 -8.67
N GLY A 213 -8.69 -8.59 -8.56
CA GLY A 213 -9.61 -9.72 -8.71
C GLY A 213 -9.73 -10.61 -7.47
N TYR A 214 -10.45 -11.73 -7.62
CA TYR A 214 -10.85 -12.60 -6.51
C TYR A 214 -9.67 -13.20 -5.72
N LYS A 215 -8.68 -13.77 -6.42
CA LYS A 215 -7.53 -14.42 -5.77
C LYS A 215 -6.72 -13.41 -4.95
N TYR A 216 -6.42 -12.26 -5.55
CA TYR A 216 -5.76 -11.15 -4.86
C TYR A 216 -6.52 -10.73 -3.59
N THR A 217 -7.84 -10.61 -3.70
CA THR A 217 -8.70 -10.25 -2.56
C THR A 217 -8.69 -11.32 -1.46
N CYS A 218 -8.55 -12.60 -1.82
CA CYS A 218 -8.39 -13.68 -0.83
C CYS A 218 -7.04 -13.57 -0.11
N ASP A 219 -5.98 -13.28 -0.86
CA ASP A 219 -4.61 -13.16 -0.33
C ASP A 219 -4.53 -12.06 0.74
N ILE A 220 -5.30 -10.97 0.61
CA ILE A 220 -5.45 -9.93 1.66
C ILE A 220 -5.78 -10.53 3.04
N PHE A 221 -6.54 -11.63 3.14
CA PHE A 221 -6.86 -12.26 4.42
C PHE A 221 -5.93 -13.43 4.75
N SER A 222 -5.73 -14.35 3.81
CA SER A 222 -4.99 -15.59 4.08
C SER A 222 -3.52 -15.34 4.41
N ASP A 223 -2.95 -14.28 3.86
CA ASP A 223 -1.55 -13.94 4.05
C ASP A 223 -1.19 -13.57 5.49
N ILE A 224 -2.18 -13.17 6.29
CA ILE A 224 -2.02 -12.87 7.72
C ILE A 224 -2.65 -13.97 8.60
N GLY A 225 -2.92 -15.15 8.01
CA GLY A 225 -3.45 -16.31 8.72
C GLY A 225 -4.93 -16.20 9.10
N ILE A 226 -5.68 -15.27 8.49
CA ILE A 226 -7.13 -15.18 8.68
C ILE A 226 -7.80 -16.18 7.73
N LYS A 227 -8.70 -17.01 8.27
CA LYS A 227 -9.52 -17.90 7.45
C LYS A 227 -10.36 -17.06 6.50
N LEU A 228 -10.36 -17.42 5.21
CA LEU A 228 -11.08 -16.69 4.18
C LEU A 228 -12.55 -16.47 4.58
N PRO A 229 -13.02 -15.21 4.69
CA PRO A 229 -14.40 -14.91 5.03
C PRO A 229 -15.31 -15.16 3.83
N LEU A 230 -15.70 -16.43 3.63
CA LEU A 230 -16.51 -16.86 2.46
C LEU A 230 -17.83 -16.10 2.31
N MET A 231 -18.43 -15.63 3.40
CA MET A 231 -19.66 -14.82 3.35
C MET A 231 -19.42 -13.42 2.74
N LEU A 232 -18.20 -12.89 2.88
CA LEU A 232 -17.79 -11.63 2.26
C LEU A 232 -17.25 -11.85 0.85
N LEU A 233 -16.37 -12.84 0.68
CA LEU A 233 -15.65 -13.10 -0.57
C LEU A 233 -16.53 -13.83 -1.61
N GLY A 234 -17.40 -14.73 -1.15
CA GLY A 234 -18.03 -15.73 -2.01
C GLY A 234 -17.06 -16.85 -2.38
N THR A 235 -17.51 -17.79 -3.21
CA THR A 235 -16.63 -18.78 -3.86
C THR A 235 -16.06 -18.21 -5.17
N GLU A 236 -14.94 -18.77 -5.62
CA GLU A 236 -14.32 -18.41 -6.90
C GLU A 236 -15.32 -18.53 -8.06
N GLU A 237 -16.05 -19.64 -8.11
CA GLU A 237 -17.05 -19.88 -9.16
C GLU A 237 -18.21 -18.88 -9.11
N ALA A 238 -18.71 -18.55 -7.91
CA ALA A 238 -19.77 -17.56 -7.77
C ALA A 238 -19.30 -16.16 -8.20
N ASN A 239 -18.04 -15.80 -7.90
CA ASN A 239 -17.45 -14.54 -8.33
C ASN A 239 -17.25 -14.51 -9.86
N ARG A 240 -16.76 -15.61 -10.46
CA ARG A 240 -16.62 -15.75 -11.92
C ARG A 240 -17.95 -15.54 -12.62
N ILE A 241 -19.01 -16.20 -12.18
CA ILE A 241 -20.36 -16.06 -12.74
C ILE A 241 -20.86 -14.61 -12.61
N ALA A 242 -20.71 -13.99 -11.43
CA ALA A 242 -21.14 -12.62 -11.20
C ALA A 242 -20.42 -11.61 -12.11
N ASN A 243 -19.11 -11.75 -12.29
CA ASN A 243 -18.32 -10.89 -13.16
C ASN A 243 -18.67 -11.11 -14.65
N GLU A 244 -18.97 -12.34 -15.07
CA GLU A 244 -19.44 -12.63 -16.43
C GLU A 244 -20.80 -11.96 -16.72
N GLU A 245 -21.72 -11.98 -15.77
CA GLU A 245 -23.02 -11.32 -15.87
C GLU A 245 -22.89 -9.79 -15.85
N GLU A 246 -22.04 -9.24 -14.98
CA GLU A 246 -21.70 -7.82 -14.97
C GLU A 246 -21.11 -7.37 -16.32
N GLY A 247 -20.16 -8.13 -16.87
CA GLY A 247 -19.57 -7.86 -18.17
C GLY A 247 -20.57 -7.93 -19.32
N LYS A 248 -21.53 -8.86 -19.27
CA LYS A 248 -22.63 -8.91 -20.26
C LYS A 248 -23.46 -7.63 -20.20
N ARG A 249 -23.89 -7.22 -19.00
CA ARG A 249 -24.68 -5.99 -18.81
C ARG A 249 -23.94 -4.73 -19.28
N ILE A 250 -22.64 -4.63 -18.99
CA ILE A 250 -21.82 -3.49 -19.43
C ILE A 250 -21.71 -3.46 -20.96
N ARG A 251 -21.46 -4.61 -21.61
CA ARG A 251 -21.41 -4.69 -23.07
C ARG A 251 -22.75 -4.31 -23.71
N GLU A 252 -23.86 -4.85 -23.21
CA GLU A 252 -25.20 -4.52 -23.68
C GLU A 252 -25.52 -3.03 -23.53
N TYR A 253 -25.13 -2.41 -22.42
CA TYR A 253 -25.28 -0.97 -22.20
C TYR A 253 -24.46 -0.15 -23.20
N MET A 254 -23.19 -0.50 -23.41
CA MET A 254 -22.32 0.17 -24.38
C MET A 254 -22.85 0.03 -25.81
N ASP A 255 -23.26 -1.18 -26.20
CA ASP A 255 -23.83 -1.44 -27.52
C ASP A 255 -25.11 -0.63 -27.76
N GLY A 256 -25.95 -0.47 -26.72
CA GLY A 256 -27.13 0.40 -26.77
C GLY A 256 -26.80 1.89 -26.92
N ILE A 257 -25.73 2.38 -26.29
CA ILE A 257 -25.25 3.76 -26.45
C ILE A 257 -24.68 3.97 -27.85
N TYR A 258 -23.77 3.11 -28.29
CA TYR A 258 -23.12 3.24 -29.60
C TYR A 258 -24.12 3.07 -30.74
N GLY A 259 -25.08 2.14 -30.63
CA GLY A 259 -26.16 1.98 -31.59
C GLY A 259 -27.04 3.22 -31.75
N ASN A 260 -27.29 3.96 -30.66
CA ASN A 260 -28.03 5.23 -30.69
C ASN A 260 -27.19 6.39 -31.27
N ILE A 261 -25.87 6.40 -31.07
CA ILE A 261 -24.97 7.41 -31.64
C ILE A 261 -24.79 7.22 -33.14
N THR A 262 -24.66 5.98 -33.63
CA THR A 262 -24.52 5.69 -35.06
C THR A 262 -25.86 5.68 -35.80
N GLY A 263 -26.99 5.45 -35.12
CA GLY A 263 -28.33 5.48 -35.70
C GLY A 263 -28.96 6.89 -35.83
N GLY A 264 -28.34 7.93 -35.25
CA GLY A 264 -28.86 9.30 -35.24
C GLY A 264 -28.62 10.12 -36.52
N LYS A 265 -27.98 9.56 -37.55
CA LYS A 265 -27.71 10.25 -38.84
C LYS A 265 -28.58 9.80 -40.01
N GLU A 266 -29.60 8.99 -39.79
CA GLU A 266 -30.60 8.70 -40.81
C GLU A 266 -32.01 8.96 -40.26
N LYS A 267 -32.45 10.22 -40.38
CA LYS A 267 -33.86 10.59 -40.57
C LYS A 267 -33.93 12.06 -41.00
N ASN A 268 -34.05 12.23 -42.31
CA ASN A 268 -34.62 13.32 -43.12
C ASN A 268 -34.40 14.77 -42.68
#